data_AF-A0AAW2TTL3-F1
#
_entry.id   AF-A0AAW2TTL3-F1
#
_cell.length_a   1.000
_cell.length_b   1.000
_cell.length_c   1.000
_cell.angle_alpha   90.00
_cell.angle_beta   90.00
_cell.angle_gamma   90.00
#
_symmetry.space_group_name_H-M   'P 1'
#
loop_
_entity.id
_entity.type
_entity.pdbx_description
1 polymer ?
#
loop_
_entity_poly.entity_id
_entity_poly.type
_entity_poly.pdbx_seq_one_letter_code
_entity_poly.pdbx_strand_id
1 'polypeptide(L)'
;MDVKPTNNALLIQFDQEEHSEPRILGNDALVITTLLANYEIERVCIDSGSSADIIFGEAYDQMQLGDVLLKTVDTMLYSFAEEVVRPRGMISLPLTLGTFPL
;
A
#
# COMPACT_ATOMS: atom_id res chain seq x y z
N MET A 1 19.73 44.63 0.84
CA MET A 1 19.22 43.91 -0.35
C MET A 1 19.57 42.46 -0.13
N ASP A 2 18.62 41.67 0.35
CA ASP A 2 18.77 40.22 0.48
C ASP A 2 17.88 39.56 -0.55
N VAL A 3 18.51 38.81 -1.45
CA VAL A 3 17.84 37.95 -2.42
C VAL A 3 17.26 36.76 -1.64
N LYS A 4 15.93 36.62 -1.64
CA LYS A 4 15.28 35.40 -1.13
C LYS A 4 15.57 34.23 -2.09
N PRO A 5 15.93 33.04 -1.59
CA PRO A 5 16.15 31.88 -2.43
C PRO A 5 14.84 31.45 -3.09
N THR A 6 14.84 31.34 -4.41
CA THR A 6 13.76 30.77 -5.21
C THR A 6 13.90 29.26 -5.16
N ASN A 7 13.25 28.61 -4.21
CA ASN A 7 13.11 27.16 -4.24
C ASN A 7 11.85 26.83 -5.03
N ASN A 8 12.03 26.47 -6.30
CA ASN A 8 11.04 25.73 -7.08
C ASN A 8 10.97 24.27 -6.59
N ALA A 9 10.78 24.08 -5.28
CA ALA A 9 10.31 22.80 -4.78
C ALA A 9 8.88 22.67 -5.32
N LEU A 10 8.62 21.64 -6.14
CA LEU A 10 7.27 21.28 -6.55
C LEU A 10 6.42 21.16 -5.28
N LEU A 11 5.63 22.20 -5.01
CA LEU A 11 4.67 22.23 -3.94
C LEU A 11 3.54 21.32 -4.42
N ILE A 12 3.48 20.08 -3.91
CA ILE A 12 2.34 19.21 -4.20
C ILE A 12 1.16 19.78 -3.40
N GLN A 13 0.34 20.58 -4.08
CA GLN A 13 -0.93 21.08 -3.59
C GLN A 13 -2.04 20.23 -4.22
N PHE A 14 -2.88 19.62 -3.38
CA PHE A 14 -4.02 18.83 -3.85
C PHE A 14 -5.17 19.77 -4.21
N ASP A 15 -5.55 19.78 -5.49
CA ASP A 15 -6.75 20.47 -5.99
C ASP A 15 -8.01 19.65 -5.63
N GLN A 16 -9.11 20.34 -5.33
CA GLN A 16 -10.33 19.76 -4.79
C GLN A 16 -11.31 19.22 -5.85
N GLU A 17 -10.97 19.24 -7.12
CA GLU A 17 -11.87 18.78 -8.18
C GLU A 17 -11.41 17.46 -8.80
N GLU A 18 -11.81 16.32 -8.22
CA GLU A 18 -12.43 15.25 -9.04
C GLU A 18 -13.21 14.21 -8.21
N HIS A 19 -14.53 14.38 -8.23
CA HIS A 19 -15.60 13.35 -8.26
C HIS A 19 -15.99 12.56 -6.99
N SER A 20 -17.09 13.03 -6.41
CA SER A 20 -18.28 12.35 -5.84
C SER A 20 -18.25 10.84 -5.53
N GLU A 21 -17.76 10.50 -4.35
CA GLU A 21 -18.17 9.36 -3.50
C GLU A 21 -18.14 9.86 -2.04
N PRO A 22 -19.00 9.39 -1.12
CA PRO A 22 -19.08 9.93 0.23
C PRO A 22 -17.76 9.67 0.96
N ARG A 23 -17.01 10.76 1.21
CA ARG A 23 -15.75 10.76 1.96
C ARG A 23 -16.00 10.20 3.37
N ILE A 24 -15.53 8.99 3.65
CA ILE A 24 -15.31 8.57 5.03
C ILE A 24 -14.12 9.40 5.54
N LEU A 25 -14.43 10.35 6.41
CA LEU A 25 -13.48 11.27 7.03
C LEU A 25 -12.44 10.47 7.83
N GLY A 26 -11.18 10.49 7.38
CA GLY A 26 -10.04 10.17 8.25
C GLY A 26 -9.06 9.07 7.83
N ASN A 27 -9.01 8.66 6.56
CA ASN A 27 -7.85 7.89 6.10
C ASN A 27 -7.37 8.45 4.76
N ASP A 28 -6.42 9.38 4.82
CA ASP A 28 -5.57 9.74 3.69
C ASP A 28 -4.67 8.54 3.40
N ALA A 29 -5.24 7.45 2.88
CA ALA A 29 -4.49 6.28 2.49
C ALA A 29 -3.50 6.72 1.41
N LEU A 30 -2.23 6.80 1.77
CA LEU A 30 -1.18 7.15 0.83
C LEU A 30 -1.06 5.99 -0.17
N VAL A 31 -1.59 6.19 -1.37
CA VAL A 31 -1.46 5.22 -2.46
C VAL A 31 -0.11 5.42 -3.13
N ILE A 32 0.81 4.48 -2.93
CA ILE A 32 2.08 4.44 -3.64
C ILE A 32 2.12 3.27 -4.63
N THR A 33 2.79 3.48 -5.75
CA THR A 33 3.19 2.41 -6.67
C THR A 33 4.53 1.82 -6.20
N THR A 34 4.63 0.50 -6.19
CA THR A 34 5.82 -0.22 -5.71
C THR A 34 6.06 -1.49 -6.50
N LEU A 35 7.28 -2.02 -6.44
CA LEU A 35 7.60 -3.36 -6.92
C LEU A 35 7.61 -4.34 -5.74
N LEU A 36 6.71 -5.32 -5.78
CA LEU A 36 6.67 -6.45 -4.86
C LEU A 36 7.08 -7.70 -5.62
N ALA A 37 8.22 -8.30 -5.28
CA ALA A 37 8.78 -9.45 -6.00
C ALA A 37 8.89 -9.25 -7.53
N ASN A 38 9.29 -8.03 -7.95
CA ASN A 38 9.35 -7.58 -9.34
C ASN A 38 8.00 -7.45 -10.06
N TYR A 39 6.89 -7.56 -9.33
CA TYR A 39 5.57 -7.24 -9.83
C TYR A 39 5.18 -5.81 -9.44
N GLU A 40 4.71 -5.02 -10.39
CA GLU A 40 4.23 -3.66 -10.14
C GLU A 40 2.86 -3.70 -9.46
N ILE A 41 2.80 -3.17 -8.25
CA ILE A 41 1.57 -2.99 -7.49
C ILE A 41 1.17 -1.53 -7.62
N GLU A 42 0.07 -1.29 -8.33
CA GLU A 42 -0.42 0.07 -8.63
C GLU A 42 -0.87 0.82 -7.38
N ARG A 43 -1.48 0.10 -6.42
CA ARG A 43 -2.10 0.70 -5.24
C ARG A 43 -1.73 -0.07 -3.98
N VAL A 44 -0.92 0.55 -3.13
CA VAL A 44 -0.66 0.07 -1.75
C VAL A 44 -1.37 0.99 -0.77
N CYS A 45 -2.15 0.41 0.14
CA CYS A 45 -2.73 1.16 1.27
C CYS A 45 -1.74 1.15 2.42
N ILE A 46 -1.41 2.34 2.96
CA ILE A 46 -0.59 2.46 4.17
C ILE A 46 -1.54 2.68 5.35
N ASP A 47 -1.67 1.67 6.19
CA ASP A 47 -2.41 1.73 7.45
C ASP A 47 -1.43 1.63 8.63
N SER A 48 -1.15 2.76 9.28
CA SER A 48 -0.26 2.82 10.44
C SER A 48 -0.87 2.24 11.72
N GLY A 49 -2.18 1.97 11.72
CA GLY A 49 -2.87 1.25 12.79
C GLY A 49 -2.90 -0.26 12.61
N SER A 50 -2.52 -0.77 11.43
CA SER A 50 -2.42 -2.20 11.18
C SER A 50 -1.16 -2.81 11.80
N SER A 51 -1.28 -4.06 12.27
CA SER A 51 -0.17 -4.86 12.78
C SER A 51 0.39 -5.85 11.76
N ALA A 52 -0.21 -5.94 10.58
CA ALA A 52 0.15 -6.89 9.55
C ALA A 52 0.05 -6.27 8.15
N ASP A 53 0.97 -6.69 7.28
CA ASP A 53 0.90 -6.45 5.84
C ASP A 53 0.03 -7.52 5.19
N ILE A 54 -0.94 -7.10 4.36
CA ILE A 54 -1.91 -8.00 3.74
C ILE A 54 -1.90 -7.78 2.23
N ILE A 55 -1.83 -8.88 1.49
CA ILE A 55 -2.09 -8.91 0.04
C ILE A 55 -3.39 -9.67 -0.21
N PHE A 56 -4.25 -9.13 -1.09
CA PHE A 56 -5.45 -9.83 -1.53
C PHE A 56 -5.07 -11.08 -2.32
N GLY A 57 -5.82 -12.17 -2.13
CA GLY A 57 -5.58 -13.43 -2.83
C GLY A 57 -5.57 -13.26 -4.36
N GLU A 58 -6.46 -12.42 -4.89
CA GLU A 58 -6.51 -12.12 -6.32
C GLU A 58 -5.24 -11.43 -6.84
N ALA A 59 -4.67 -10.49 -6.06
CA ALA A 59 -3.41 -9.84 -6.42
C ALA A 59 -2.26 -10.85 -6.39
N TYR A 60 -2.21 -11.72 -5.38
CA TYR A 60 -1.22 -12.80 -5.31
C TYR A 60 -1.32 -13.76 -6.51
N ASP A 61 -2.54 -14.12 -6.91
CA ASP A 61 -2.76 -15.01 -8.05
C ASP A 61 -2.31 -14.36 -9.38
N GLN A 62 -2.52 -13.04 -9.54
CA GLN A 62 -2.02 -12.28 -10.70
C GLN A 62 -0.49 -12.20 -10.75
N MET A 63 0.19 -12.20 -9.60
CA MET A 63 1.65 -12.22 -9.54
C MET A 63 2.27 -13.57 -9.96
N GLN A 64 1.47 -14.63 -10.07
CA GLN A 64 1.90 -15.96 -10.54
C GLN A 64 3.13 -16.53 -9.81
N LEU A 65 3.29 -16.22 -8.52
CA LEU A 65 4.42 -16.67 -7.70
C LEU A 65 4.38 -18.17 -7.36
N GLY A 66 3.20 -18.78 -7.48
CA GLY A 66 2.96 -20.20 -7.21
C GLY A 66 2.80 -20.52 -5.72
N ASP A 67 1.83 -21.38 -5.42
CA ASP A 67 1.43 -21.73 -4.04
C ASP A 67 2.51 -22.41 -3.21
N VAL A 68 3.56 -22.96 -3.84
CA VAL A 68 4.68 -23.61 -3.15
C VAL A 68 5.44 -22.67 -2.22
N LEU A 69 5.31 -21.35 -2.44
CA LEU A 69 5.97 -20.34 -1.62
C LEU A 69 5.13 -19.90 -0.41
N LEU A 70 3.84 -20.24 -0.35
CA LEU A 70 2.98 -19.92 0.79
C LEU A 70 3.22 -20.89 1.95
N LYS A 71 3.63 -20.35 3.09
CA LYS A 71 3.68 -21.10 4.34
C LYS A 71 2.28 -21.18 4.94
N THR A 72 1.89 -22.37 5.39
CA THR A 72 0.66 -22.55 6.16
C THR A 72 0.74 -21.73 7.45
N VAL A 73 -0.35 -21.03 7.78
CA VAL A 73 -0.50 -20.33 9.05
C VAL A 73 -1.86 -20.66 9.66
N ASP A 74 -1.92 -20.76 10.97
CA ASP A 74 -3.15 -20.97 11.72
C ASP A 74 -3.69 -19.68 12.36
N THR A 75 -3.01 -18.55 12.12
CA THR A 75 -3.41 -17.23 12.62
C THR A 75 -4.64 -16.72 11.87
N MET A 76 -5.65 -16.27 12.60
CA MET A 76 -6.78 -15.53 12.05
C MET A 76 -6.47 -14.03 12.02
N LEU A 77 -6.94 -13.34 10.99
CA LEU A 77 -6.89 -11.87 10.91
C LEU A 77 -8.22 -11.31 11.39
N TYR A 78 -8.15 -10.37 12.34
CA TYR A 78 -9.32 -9.72 12.92
C TYR A 78 -9.39 -8.27 12.44
N SER A 79 -10.49 -7.90 11.81
CA SER A 79 -10.77 -6.50 11.48
C SER A 79 -11.49 -5.81 12.64
N PHE A 80 -11.44 -4.47 12.65
CA PHE A 80 -12.20 -3.68 13.61
C PHE A 80 -13.72 -3.84 13.48
N ALA A 81 -14.21 -4.34 12.34
CA ALA A 81 -15.62 -4.61 12.09
C ALA A 81 -16.04 -6.03 12.53
N GLU A 82 -15.25 -6.67 13.40
CA GLU A 82 -15.46 -8.05 13.87
C GLU A 82 -15.42 -9.10 12.74
N GLU A 83 -14.92 -8.72 11.56
CA GLU A 83 -14.69 -9.68 10.49
C GLU A 83 -13.45 -10.51 10.82
N VAL A 84 -13.59 -11.83 10.69
CA VAL A 84 -12.51 -12.78 10.92
C VAL A 84 -12.20 -13.48 9.61
N VAL A 85 -10.98 -13.30 9.13
CA VAL A 85 -10.53 -13.90 7.88
C VAL A 85 -9.40 -14.89 8.19
N ARG A 86 -9.52 -16.10 7.64
CA ARG A 86 -8.41 -17.06 7.62
C ARG A 86 -7.55 -16.77 6.38
N PRO A 87 -6.29 -16.35 6.53
CA PRO A 87 -5.41 -16.12 5.39
C PRO A 87 -5.09 -17.45 4.69
N ARG A 88 -4.89 -17.39 3.36
CA ARG A 88 -4.46 -18.54 2.54
C ARG A 88 -3.09 -19.07 2.99
N GLY A 89 -2.21 -18.17 3.43
CA GLY A 89 -0.88 -18.47 3.92
C GLY A 89 -0.08 -17.19 4.19
N MET A 90 1.20 -17.36 4.50
CA MET A 90 2.15 -16.26 4.70
C MET A 90 3.37 -16.45 3.81
N ILE A 91 3.88 -15.35 3.27
CA ILE A 91 5.06 -15.32 2.40
C ILE A 91 5.91 -14.10 2.73
N SER A 92 7.22 -14.21 2.52
CA SER A 92 8.15 -13.08 2.60
C SER A 92 8.55 -12.69 1.18
N LEU A 93 8.26 -11.45 0.79
CA LEU A 93 8.52 -10.93 -0.55
C LEU A 93 9.40 -9.68 -0.46
N PRO A 94 10.35 -9.49 -1.39
CA PRO A 94 11.10 -8.25 -1.46
C PRO A 94 10.20 -7.11 -1.94
N LEU A 95 10.25 -5.97 -1.25
CA LEU A 95 9.50 -4.76 -1.55
C LEU A 95 10.48 -3.63 -1.88
N THR A 96 10.27 -2.96 -3.02
CA THR A 96 11.07 -1.79 -3.43
C THR A 96 10.20 -0.55 -3.44
N LEU A 97 10.45 0.37 -2.52
CA LEU A 97 9.74 1.65 -2.41
C LEU A 97 10.56 2.78 -3.02
N GLY A 98 10.02 3.41 -4.06
CA GLY A 98 10.64 4.55 -4.73
C GLY A 98 12.05 4.26 -5.29
N THR A 99 12.71 5.33 -5.71
CA THR A 99 14.14 5.34 -6.05
C THR A 99 14.83 6.38 -5.17
N PHE A 100 16.07 6.15 -4.78
CA PHE A 100 16.85 7.16 -4.05
C PHE A 100 16.84 8.48 -4.85
N PRO A 101 16.56 9.64 -4.21
CA PRO A 101 16.67 10.91 -4.91
C PRO A 101 18.13 11.08 -5.37
N LEU A 102 18.29 11.45 -6.65
CA LEU A 102 19.57 11.85 -7.23
C LEU A 102 19.99 13.22 -6.72
#